data_AF-X1JJ71-F1
#
_entry.id   AF-X1JJ71-F1
#
_cell.length_a   1.000
_cell.length_b   1.000
_cell.length_c   1.000
_cell.angle_alpha   90.00
_cell.angle_beta   90.00
_cell.angle_gamma   90.00
#
_symmetry.space_group_name_H-M   'P 1'
#
loop_
_entity.id
_entity.type
_entity.pdbx_description
1 polymer ?
#
loop_
_entity_poly.entity_id
_entity_poly.type
_entity_poly.pdbx_seq_one_letter_code
_entity_poly.pdbx_strand_id
1 'polypeptide(L)'
;MVLLEDYKRKGLLDGTPVYLDGMIWEATAIHTAYPEYLSPELRERIFRADENPFLSDLFERVKGSDQRAQVIDGDPAIIVSTAGMMAGGPVLEYFKNLAPDPRNTLVFVGYQCEGSLGRRIQKGWREIPLRSDKGRVEEVKVNMEV
;
A
#
# COMPACT_ATOMS: atom_id res chain seq x y z
N MET A 1 -1.88 1.47 8.58
CA MET A 1 -2.16 0.27 9.39
C MET A 1 -3.05 0.60 10.58
N VAL A 2 -2.57 1.30 11.62
CA VAL A 2 -3.38 1.59 12.83
C VAL A 2 -4.75 2.21 12.52
N LEU A 3 -4.83 3.18 11.61
CA LEU A 3 -6.11 3.79 11.21
C LEU A 3 -7.05 2.79 10.49
N LEU A 4 -6.50 1.95 9.60
CA LEU A 4 -7.30 0.94 8.90
C LEU A 4 -7.84 -0.11 9.88
N GLU A 5 -7.04 -0.50 10.86
CA GLU A 5 -7.47 -1.42 11.91
C GLU A 5 -8.60 -0.82 12.77
N ASP A 6 -8.50 0.46 13.13
CA ASP A 6 -9.57 1.19 13.83
C ASP A 6 -10.86 1.26 12.99
N TYR A 7 -10.75 1.47 11.67
CA TYR A 7 -11.91 1.45 10.77
C TYR A 7 -12.54 0.06 10.64
N LYS A 8 -11.74 -1.01 10.61
CA LYS A 8 -12.28 -2.39 10.70
C LYS A 8 -13.06 -2.58 11.99
N ARG A 9 -12.52 -2.18 13.15
CA ARG A 9 -13.23 -2.31 14.44
C ARG A 9 -14.56 -1.58 14.47
N LYS A 10 -14.68 -0.49 13.70
CA LYS A 10 -15.91 0.30 13.57
C LYS A 10 -16.89 -0.24 12.51
N GLY A 11 -16.58 -1.38 11.87
CA GLY A 11 -17.39 -1.98 10.82
C GLY A 11 -17.35 -1.23 9.48
N LEU A 12 -16.38 -0.32 9.30
CA LEU A 12 -16.28 0.51 8.09
C LEU A 12 -15.51 -0.19 6.95
N LEU A 13 -14.85 -1.31 7.24
CA LEU A 13 -14.06 -2.11 6.29
C LEU A 13 -14.53 -3.57 6.21
N ASP A 14 -15.77 -3.87 6.63
CA ASP A 14 -16.27 -5.23 6.67
C ASP A 14 -16.25 -5.87 5.27
N GLY A 15 -15.51 -6.97 5.13
CA GLY A 15 -15.35 -7.71 3.88
C GLY A 15 -14.26 -7.20 2.93
N THR A 16 -13.54 -6.13 3.27
CA THR A 16 -12.48 -5.57 2.41
C THR A 16 -11.09 -6.01 2.88
N PRO A 17 -10.37 -6.87 2.13
CA PRO A 17 -9.03 -7.29 2.51
C PRO A 17 -8.02 -6.15 2.35
N VAL A 18 -7.00 -6.14 3.21
CA VAL A 18 -5.88 -5.18 3.13
C VAL A 18 -4.57 -5.92 2.90
N TYR A 19 -4.03 -5.79 1.69
CA TYR A 19 -2.77 -6.41 1.30
C TYR A 19 -1.58 -5.50 1.61
N LEU A 20 -0.55 -6.08 2.22
CA LEU A 20 0.73 -5.43 2.49
C LEU A 20 1.82 -6.06 1.62
N ASP A 21 2.42 -5.26 0.74
CA ASP A 21 3.50 -5.69 -0.16
C ASP A 21 4.79 -4.88 0.04
N GLY A 22 5.92 -5.51 -0.24
CA GLY A 22 7.25 -5.02 0.05
C GLY A 22 7.64 -5.21 1.52
N MET A 23 8.52 -4.33 2.01
CA MET A 23 9.15 -4.45 3.34
C MET A 23 8.27 -3.94 4.50
N ILE A 24 6.99 -3.68 4.26
CA ILE A 24 6.09 -3.10 5.27
C ILE A 24 5.95 -4.09 6.43
N TRP A 25 5.76 -5.38 6.13
CA TRP A 25 5.59 -6.41 7.16
C TRP A 25 6.83 -6.53 8.06
N GLU A 26 8.03 -6.58 7.47
CA GLU A 26 9.30 -6.61 8.20
C GLU A 26 9.49 -5.35 9.05
N ALA A 27 9.19 -4.17 8.50
CA ALA A 27 9.29 -2.93 9.24
C ALA A 27 8.33 -2.91 10.43
N THR A 28 7.10 -3.40 10.25
CA THR A 28 6.12 -3.53 11.33
C THR A 28 6.59 -4.50 12.41
N ALA A 29 7.23 -5.62 12.05
CA ALA A 29 7.79 -6.55 13.02
C ALA A 29 8.85 -5.89 13.92
N ILE A 30 9.68 -4.99 13.37
CA ILE A 30 10.64 -4.20 14.16
C ILE A 30 9.90 -3.30 15.17
N HIS A 31 8.81 -2.63 14.76
CA HIS A 31 8.03 -1.79 15.68
C HIS A 31 7.42 -2.60 16.84
N THR A 32 7.00 -3.84 16.59
CA THR A 32 6.50 -4.71 17.65
C THR A 32 7.58 -5.22 18.60
N ALA A 33 8.83 -5.26 18.16
CA ALA A 33 9.98 -5.66 18.99
C ALA A 33 10.50 -4.52 19.89
N TYR A 34 10.22 -3.25 19.54
CA TYR A 34 10.67 -2.06 20.27
C TYR A 34 9.52 -1.12 20.70
N PRO A 35 8.54 -1.60 21.47
CA PRO A 35 7.34 -0.84 21.83
C PRO A 35 7.60 0.34 22.77
N GLU A 36 8.76 0.41 23.41
CA GLU A 36 9.23 1.53 24.23
C GLU A 36 9.46 2.83 23.43
N TYR A 37 9.51 2.74 22.09
CA TYR A 37 9.57 3.89 21.19
C TYR A 37 8.19 4.28 20.62
N LEU A 38 7.14 3.49 20.87
CA LEU A 38 5.78 3.80 20.44
C LEU A 38 5.12 4.82 21.39
N SER A 39 4.08 5.49 20.88
CA SER A 39 3.29 6.42 21.69
C SER A 39 2.70 5.71 22.91
N PRO A 40 2.49 6.41 24.04
CA PRO A 40 1.93 5.81 25.24
C PRO A 40 0.61 5.08 24.98
N GLU A 41 -0.27 5.64 24.16
CA GLU A 41 -1.57 5.08 23.82
C GLU A 41 -1.45 3.75 23.07
N LEU A 42 -0.56 3.69 22.07
CA LEU A 42 -0.35 2.49 21.28
C LEU A 42 0.35 1.40 22.11
N ARG A 43 1.29 1.79 22.97
CA ARG A 43 1.96 0.89 23.90
C ARG A 43 0.98 0.24 24.87
N GLU A 44 0.08 1.03 25.46
CA GLU A 44 -0.96 0.54 26.35
C GLU A 44 -1.90 -0.46 25.66
N ARG A 45 -2.32 -0.16 24.42
CA ARG A 45 -3.13 -1.08 23.60
C ARG A 45 -2.43 -2.42 23.38
N ILE A 46 -1.14 -2.39 23.03
CA ILE A 46 -0.36 -3.62 22.75
C ILE A 46 -0.16 -4.45 24.02
N PHE A 47 0.19 -3.83 25.16
CA PHE A 47 0.61 -4.59 26.34
C PHE A 47 -0.48 -4.89 27.37
N ARG A 48 -1.49 -4.02 27.51
CA ARG A 48 -2.50 -4.17 28.57
C ARG A 48 -3.83 -4.68 28.07
N ALA A 49 -4.21 -4.32 26.86
CA ALA A 49 -5.47 -4.74 26.27
C ALA A 49 -5.36 -6.03 25.44
N ASP A 50 -4.13 -6.52 25.18
CA ASP A 50 -3.85 -7.59 24.20
C ASP A 50 -4.40 -7.25 22.80
N GLU A 51 -4.49 -5.95 22.49
CA GLU A 51 -5.07 -5.41 21.27
C GLU A 51 -3.97 -4.84 20.38
N ASN A 52 -3.09 -5.70 19.91
CA ASN A 52 -2.04 -5.27 18.99
C ASN A 52 -2.61 -5.02 17.59
N PRO A 53 -2.71 -3.76 17.11
CA PRO A 53 -3.31 -3.47 15.81
C PRO A 53 -2.48 -4.03 14.65
N PHE A 54 -1.19 -4.30 14.87
CA PHE A 54 -0.30 -4.86 13.85
C PHE A 54 -0.51 -6.36 13.62
N LEU A 55 -1.18 -7.05 14.54
CA LEU A 55 -1.51 -8.48 14.45
C LEU A 55 -2.97 -8.72 14.04
N SER A 56 -3.69 -7.67 13.64
CA SER A 56 -5.05 -7.82 13.13
C SER A 56 -5.07 -8.72 11.90
N ASP A 57 -6.03 -9.64 11.89
CA ASP A 57 -6.46 -10.46 10.75
C ASP A 57 -6.96 -9.65 9.54
N LEU A 58 -7.00 -8.31 9.63
CA LEU A 58 -7.23 -7.42 8.48
C LEU A 58 -6.09 -7.48 7.46
N PHE A 59 -4.86 -7.65 7.93
CA PHE A 59 -3.66 -7.45 7.12
C PHE A 59 -3.15 -8.77 6.56
N GLU A 60 -3.11 -8.85 5.24
CA GLU A 60 -2.56 -9.99 4.52
C GLU A 60 -1.23 -9.63 3.87
N ARG A 61 -0.20 -10.43 4.18
CA ARG A 61 1.12 -10.25 3.58
C ARG A 61 1.15 -10.84 2.17
N VAL A 62 1.57 -10.04 1.19
CA VAL A 62 1.87 -10.50 -0.17
C VAL A 62 3.28 -11.07 -0.24
N LYS A 63 3.42 -12.27 -0.80
CA LYS A 63 4.68 -13.00 -0.92
C LYS A 63 5.00 -13.28 -2.39
N GLY A 64 5.96 -12.54 -2.92
CA GLY A 64 6.48 -12.75 -4.28
C GLY A 64 5.54 -12.23 -5.38
N SER A 65 5.92 -12.52 -6.63
CA SER A 65 5.20 -12.09 -7.83
C SER A 65 3.85 -12.78 -8.01
N ASP A 66 3.75 -14.06 -7.66
CA ASP A 66 2.58 -14.86 -8.00
C ASP A 66 1.36 -14.43 -7.18
N GLN A 67 1.55 -14.22 -5.86
CA GLN A 67 0.48 -13.69 -5.02
C GLN A 67 0.14 -12.24 -5.39
N ARG A 68 1.12 -11.44 -5.84
CA ARG A 68 0.87 -10.09 -6.34
C ARG A 68 -0.04 -10.10 -7.57
N ALA A 69 0.20 -11.00 -8.53
CA ALA A 69 -0.66 -11.16 -9.69
C ALA A 69 -2.09 -11.54 -9.28
N GLN A 70 -2.24 -12.45 -8.31
CA GLN A 70 -3.55 -12.82 -7.76
C GLN A 70 -4.27 -11.64 -7.09
N VAL A 71 -3.54 -10.76 -6.40
CA VAL A 71 -4.11 -9.55 -5.80
C VAL A 71 -4.55 -8.54 -6.88
N ILE A 72 -3.78 -8.41 -7.96
CA ILE A 72 -4.10 -7.51 -9.08
C ILE A 72 -5.36 -7.99 -9.84
N ASP A 73 -5.47 -9.29 -10.07
CA ASP A 73 -6.59 -9.91 -10.80
C ASP A 73 -7.79 -10.27 -9.90
N GLY A 74 -7.66 -10.03 -8.60
CA GLY A 74 -8.61 -10.44 -7.57
C GLY A 74 -9.77 -9.47 -7.35
N ASP A 75 -10.50 -9.69 -6.26
CA ASP A 75 -11.60 -8.84 -5.82
C ASP A 75 -11.11 -7.47 -5.31
N PRO A 76 -11.98 -6.44 -5.28
CA PRO A 76 -11.64 -5.12 -4.76
C PRO A 76 -11.02 -5.17 -3.37
N ALA A 77 -9.87 -4.52 -3.21
CA ALA A 77 -9.07 -4.57 -2.00
C ALA A 77 -8.32 -3.26 -1.75
N ILE A 78 -7.82 -3.10 -0.53
CA ILE A 78 -6.86 -2.03 -0.22
C ILE A 78 -5.45 -2.60 -0.34
N ILE A 79 -4.60 -1.95 -1.13
CA ILE A 79 -3.20 -2.37 -1.32
C ILE A 79 -2.29 -1.29 -0.75
N VAL A 80 -1.47 -1.67 0.23
CA VAL A 80 -0.41 -0.82 0.77
C VAL A 80 0.92 -1.41 0.32
N SER A 81 1.65 -0.67 -0.52
CA SER A 81 2.86 -1.17 -1.18
C SER A 81 4.01 -0.16 -1.09
N THR A 82 5.24 -0.67 -1.14
CA THR A 82 6.45 0.15 -1.34
C THR A 82 6.77 0.34 -2.83
N ALA A 83 7.47 1.40 -3.25
CA ALA A 83 7.96 2.53 -2.45
C ALA A 83 7.02 3.75 -2.52
N GLY A 84 6.90 4.51 -1.43
CA GLY A 84 5.89 5.57 -1.25
C GLY A 84 5.97 6.78 -2.20
N MET A 85 7.06 6.95 -2.97
CA MET A 85 7.17 7.96 -4.03
C MET A 85 7.23 7.35 -5.44
N MET A 86 6.93 6.05 -5.54
CA MET A 86 6.92 5.30 -6.79
C MET A 86 8.27 5.33 -7.53
N ALA A 87 9.37 5.31 -6.77
CA ALA A 87 10.73 5.25 -7.32
C ALA A 87 11.10 3.84 -7.85
N GLY A 88 10.31 2.82 -7.49
CA GLY A 88 10.59 1.42 -7.77
C GLY A 88 9.77 0.49 -6.87
N GLY A 89 10.09 -0.80 -6.94
CA GLY A 89 9.47 -1.82 -6.09
C GLY A 89 8.06 -2.23 -6.55
N PRO A 90 7.34 -2.97 -5.70
CA PRO A 90 6.07 -3.60 -6.06
C PRO A 90 4.97 -2.61 -6.48
N VAL A 91 4.99 -1.37 -5.99
CA VAL A 91 3.98 -0.34 -6.34
C VAL A 91 3.93 -0.07 -7.84
N LEU A 92 5.05 -0.21 -8.56
CA LEU A 92 5.07 0.00 -10.01
C LEU A 92 4.30 -1.10 -10.75
N GLU A 93 4.33 -2.33 -10.25
CA GLU A 93 3.59 -3.46 -10.81
C GLU A 93 2.08 -3.26 -10.62
N TYR A 94 1.65 -2.89 -9.40
CA TYR A 94 0.26 -2.54 -9.14
C TYR A 94 -0.18 -1.36 -10.00
N PHE A 95 0.60 -0.28 -10.03
CA PHE A 95 0.25 0.91 -10.80
C PHE A 95 0.12 0.61 -12.29
N LYS A 96 1.06 -0.15 -12.87
CA LYS A 96 1.02 -0.50 -14.30
C LYS A 96 -0.28 -1.20 -14.68
N ASN A 97 -0.77 -2.11 -13.83
CA ASN A 97 -1.94 -2.94 -14.12
C ASN A 97 -3.26 -2.27 -13.70
N LEU A 98 -3.26 -1.49 -12.61
CA LEU A 98 -4.48 -0.92 -12.04
C LEU A 98 -4.78 0.52 -12.50
N ALA A 99 -3.77 1.30 -12.92
CA ALA A 99 -3.95 2.69 -13.36
C ALA A 99 -4.92 2.90 -14.53
N PRO A 100 -5.01 1.99 -15.52
CA PRO A 100 -5.91 2.17 -16.66
C PRO A 100 -7.39 2.02 -16.34
N ASP A 101 -7.76 1.41 -15.20
CA ASP A 101 -9.15 1.20 -14.82
C ASP A 101 -9.67 2.38 -13.98
N PRO A 102 -10.71 3.12 -14.43
CA PRO A 102 -11.25 4.27 -13.72
C PRO A 102 -11.97 3.94 -12.41
N ARG A 103 -12.22 2.66 -12.10
CA ARG A 103 -12.82 2.23 -10.83
C ARG A 103 -11.82 2.25 -9.67
N ASN A 104 -10.53 2.32 -9.98
CA ASN A 104 -9.47 2.31 -8.98
C ASN A 104 -9.16 3.74 -8.48
N THR A 105 -8.48 3.81 -7.34
CA THR A 105 -8.01 5.08 -6.75
C THR A 105 -6.60 4.91 -6.22
N LEU A 106 -5.72 5.86 -6.52
CA LEU A 106 -4.37 5.96 -5.97
C LEU A 106 -4.32 7.05 -4.90
N VAL A 107 -4.01 6.69 -3.66
CA VAL A 107 -3.96 7.65 -2.54
C VAL A 107 -2.52 7.96 -2.14
N PHE A 108 -2.10 9.21 -2.29
CA PHE A 108 -0.83 9.69 -1.74
C PHE A 108 -0.99 10.16 -0.30
N VAL A 109 -0.37 9.44 0.65
CA VAL A 109 -0.45 9.74 2.10
C VAL A 109 0.77 10.50 2.65
N GLY A 110 1.77 10.77 1.81
CA GLY A 110 3.01 11.43 2.20
C GLY A 110 3.55 12.33 1.09
N TYR A 111 4.50 13.20 1.45
CA TYR A 111 5.12 14.13 0.51
C TYR A 111 5.74 13.42 -0.70
N GLN A 112 5.59 14.01 -1.88
CA GLN A 112 6.15 13.51 -3.13
C GLN A 112 7.27 14.45 -3.59
N CYS A 113 8.52 13.99 -3.52
CA CYS A 113 9.69 14.79 -3.91
C CYS A 113 9.62 15.22 -5.38
N GLU A 114 10.09 16.44 -5.68
CA GLU A 114 10.24 16.90 -7.06
C GLU A 114 11.12 15.93 -7.87
N GLY A 115 10.73 15.69 -9.12
CA GLY A 115 11.37 14.71 -10.00
C GLY A 115 10.91 13.26 -9.83
N SER A 116 10.26 12.91 -8.71
CA SER A 116 9.69 11.56 -8.52
C SER A 116 8.51 11.28 -9.45
N LEU A 117 8.24 10.00 -9.68
CA LEU A 117 7.09 9.56 -10.48
C LEU A 117 5.78 9.94 -9.79
N GLY A 118 5.68 9.71 -8.47
CA GLY A 118 4.48 10.06 -7.71
C GLY A 118 4.17 11.56 -7.78
N ARG A 119 5.19 12.44 -7.78
CA ARG A 119 5.00 13.88 -7.95
C ARG A 119 4.45 14.26 -9.32
N ARG A 120 4.83 13.56 -10.40
CA ARG A 120 4.29 13.80 -11.75
C ARG A 120 2.81 13.43 -11.82
N ILE A 121 2.45 12.27 -11.27
CA ILE A 121 1.06 11.79 -11.21
C ILE A 121 0.21 12.76 -10.37
N GLN A 122 0.71 13.18 -9.20
CA GLN A 122 0.04 14.15 -8.34
C GLN A 122 -0.18 15.52 -9.03
N LYS A 123 0.69 15.93 -9.97
CA LYS A 123 0.52 17.14 -10.79
C LYS A 123 -0.50 16.97 -11.94
N GLY A 124 -1.16 15.83 -12.05
CA GLY A 124 -2.20 15.55 -13.03
C GLY A 124 -1.69 14.94 -14.34
N TRP A 125 -0.49 14.37 -14.36
CA TRP A 125 -0.02 13.64 -15.55
C TRP A 125 -0.85 12.38 -15.75
N ARG A 126 -1.42 12.22 -16.95
CA ARG A 126 -2.31 11.11 -17.30
C ARG A 126 -1.67 10.03 -18.17
N GLU A 127 -0.45 10.27 -18.64
CA GLU A 127 0.34 9.31 -19.40
C GLU A 127 1.74 9.24 -18.77
N ILE A 128 2.09 8.06 -18.28
CA ILE A 128 3.30 7.85 -17.48
C ILE A 128 4.20 6.82 -18.19
N PRO A 129 5.40 7.22 -18.64
CA PRO A 129 6.34 6.28 -19.23
C PRO A 129 6.95 5.41 -18.12
N LEU A 130 6.73 4.11 -18.20
CA LEU A 130 7.31 3.11 -17.31
C LEU A 130 8.14 2.10 -18.09
N ARG A 131 9.19 1.59 -17.47
CA ARG A 131 10.04 0.57 -18.08
C ARG A 131 9.46 -0.81 -17.74
N SER A 132 9.24 -1.64 -18.75
CA SER A 132 8.83 -3.04 -18.54
C SER A 132 10.03 -3.93 -18.25
N ASP A 133 9.74 -5.16 -17.79
CA ASP A 133 10.76 -6.16 -17.46
C ASP A 133 11.66 -6.52 -18.66
N LYS A 134 11.16 -6.30 -19.88
CA LYS A 134 11.90 -6.50 -21.13
C LYS A 134 12.76 -5.29 -21.52
N GLY A 135 12.88 -4.30 -20.63
CA GLY A 135 13.68 -3.10 -20.81
C GLY A 135 13.08 -2.04 -21.74
N ARG A 136 11.90 -2.29 -22.32
CA ARG A 136 11.18 -1.36 -23.19
C ARG A 136 10.43 -0.32 -22.35
N VAL A 137 10.29 0.88 -22.88
CA VAL A 137 9.43 1.91 -22.28
C VAL A 137 8.01 1.70 -22.81
N GLU A 138 7.07 1.57 -21.88
CA GLU A 138 5.64 1.43 -22.12
C GLU A 138 4.92 2.62 -21.48
N GLU A 139 3.98 3.21 -22.19
CA GLU A 139 3.14 4.28 -21.67
C GLU A 139 1.95 3.70 -20.92
N VAL A 140 1.82 4.05 -19.65
CA VAL A 140 0.68 3.68 -18.81
C VAL A 140 -0.28 4.86 -18.73
N LYS A 141 -1.54 4.61 -19.11
CA LYS A 141 -2.62 5.58 -18.99
C LYS A 141 -3.18 5.58 -17.57
N VAL A 142 -3.39 6.77 -17.00
CA VAL A 142 -3.89 6.97 -15.64
C VAL A 142 -5.34 7.45 -15.70
N ASN A 143 -6.26 6.49 -15.79
CA ASN A 143 -7.70 6.76 -15.77
C ASN A 143 -8.28 6.67 -14.37
N MET A 144 -7.60 6.00 -13.45
CA MET A 144 -7.97 5.93 -12.05
C MET A 144 -7.98 7.31 -11.37
N GLU A 145 -8.72 7.40 -10.27
CA GLU A 145 -8.71 8.59 -9.41
C GLU A 145 -7.36 8.71 -8.69
N VAL A 146 -6.89 9.95 -8.51
CA VAL A 146 -5.60 10.29 -7.87
C VAL A 146 -5.81 11.47 -6.94
#